data_AF-A0A0M8KLQ9-F1
#
_entry.id   AF-A0A0M8KLQ9-F1
#
_cell.length_a   1.000
_cell.length_b   1.000
_cell.length_c   1.000
_cell.angle_alpha   90.00
_cell.angle_beta   90.00
_cell.angle_gamma   90.00
#
_symmetry.space_group_name_H-M   'P 1'
#
loop_
_entity.id
_entity.type
_entity.pdbx_description
1 polymer ?
#
loop_
_entity_poly.entity_id
_entity_poly.type
_entity_poly.pdbx_seq_one_letter_code
_entity_poly.pdbx_strand_id
1 'polypeptide(L)'
;MTLWDLMETYLLEPIPAHLDALRIAVMASPAYDPMISLHALTAAAEGPSGTAEEVAARLERDITSHMPGLLLSPRAHTLLGRSHRTLGREADAVREEKIAALSFAGIRGEGDGGEAAPFEVLRVEDEYDVFSYSRLRPTGQVLRETDHGAFDVHTLEDGTEVWFRLLWRDAGTG
;
A
#
# COMPACT_ATOMS: atom_id res chain seq x y z
N MET A 1 5.64 22.49 2.75
CA MET A 1 5.81 21.27 3.56
C MET A 1 6.27 20.18 2.62
N THR A 2 7.38 19.52 2.93
CA THR A 2 7.91 18.40 2.13
C THR A 2 7.09 17.13 2.40
N LEU A 3 7.24 16.12 1.55
CA LEU A 3 6.64 14.81 1.81
C LEU A 3 7.17 14.18 3.10
N TRP A 4 8.45 14.40 3.43
CA TRP A 4 9.02 13.94 4.68
C TRP A 4 8.35 14.59 5.89
N ASP A 5 8.11 15.90 5.83
CA ASP A 5 7.41 16.63 6.90
C ASP A 5 5.97 16.10 7.09
N LEU A 6 5.28 15.77 5.98
CA LEU A 6 3.94 15.17 6.00
C LEU A 6 3.95 13.79 6.65
N MET A 7 4.92 12.95 6.30
CA MET A 7 5.09 11.64 6.90
C MET A 7 5.36 11.76 8.41
N GLU A 8 6.30 12.60 8.81
CA GLU A 8 6.61 12.82 10.23
C GLU A 8 5.38 13.32 11.01
N THR A 9 4.62 14.25 10.43
CA THR A 9 3.36 14.73 11.01
C THR A 9 2.35 13.60 11.21
N TYR A 10 2.16 12.74 10.20
CA TYR A 10 1.26 11.59 10.30
C TYR A 10 1.75 10.53 11.30
N LEU A 11 3.07 10.28 11.37
CA LEU A 11 3.67 9.35 12.33
C LEU A 11 3.47 9.83 13.78
N LEU A 12 3.53 11.14 14.02
CA LEU A 12 3.35 11.73 15.34
C LEU A 12 1.87 11.79 15.73
N GLU A 13 0.99 12.09 14.77
CA GLU A 13 -0.45 12.24 14.98
C GLU A 13 -1.22 11.62 13.81
N PRO A 14 -1.57 10.31 13.89
CA PRO A 14 -2.20 9.57 12.80
C PRO A 14 -3.71 9.83 12.72
N ILE A 15 -4.08 11.08 12.41
CA ILE A 15 -5.47 11.51 12.22
C ILE A 15 -5.82 11.60 10.72
N PRO A 16 -7.12 11.53 10.35
CA PRO A 16 -7.55 11.54 8.94
C PRO A 16 -6.99 12.71 8.13
N ALA A 17 -6.98 13.94 8.69
CA ALA A 17 -6.47 15.11 7.98
C ALA A 17 -4.98 15.01 7.59
N HIS A 18 -4.15 14.40 8.44
CA HIS A 18 -2.73 14.19 8.15
C HIS A 18 -2.53 13.07 7.13
N LEU A 19 -3.33 12.02 7.21
CA LEU A 19 -3.34 10.94 6.22
C LEU A 19 -3.73 11.46 4.84
N ASP A 20 -4.79 12.26 4.73
CA ASP A 20 -5.25 12.79 3.44
C ASP A 20 -4.20 13.70 2.79
N ALA A 21 -3.56 14.57 3.57
CA ALA A 21 -2.47 15.40 3.08
C ALA A 21 -1.28 14.56 2.57
N LEU A 22 -0.94 13.48 3.28
CA LEU A 22 0.11 12.54 2.87
C LEU A 22 -0.28 11.75 1.61
N ARG A 23 -1.53 11.27 1.51
CA ARG A 23 -2.07 10.57 0.34
C ARG A 23 -2.00 11.43 -0.91
N ILE A 24 -2.43 12.69 -0.83
CA ILE A 24 -2.34 13.67 -1.94
C ILE A 24 -0.89 13.83 -2.38
N ALA A 25 0.03 14.00 -1.44
CA ALA A 25 1.44 14.20 -1.76
C ALA A 25 2.11 12.95 -2.37
N VAL A 26 1.72 11.74 -1.91
CA VAL A 26 2.18 10.47 -2.51
C VAL A 26 1.64 10.34 -3.93
N MET A 27 0.34 10.55 -4.16
CA MET A 27 -0.26 10.44 -5.49
C MET A 27 0.26 11.48 -6.49
N ALA A 28 0.70 12.65 -6.00
CA ALA A 28 1.33 13.69 -6.82
C ALA A 28 2.82 13.41 -7.15
N SER A 29 3.43 12.36 -6.57
CA SER A 29 4.81 12.01 -6.82
C SER A 29 5.02 11.49 -8.25
N PRO A 30 6.08 11.88 -8.96
CA PRO A 30 6.44 11.28 -10.25
C PRO A 30 6.72 9.77 -10.19
N ALA A 31 7.06 9.25 -9.01
CA ALA A 31 7.33 7.82 -8.80
C ALA A 31 6.07 7.01 -8.49
N TYR A 32 4.91 7.66 -8.39
CA TYR A 32 3.65 7.01 -8.07
C TYR A 32 3.07 6.29 -9.30
N ASP A 33 2.75 5.02 -9.10
CA ASP A 33 2.11 4.16 -10.09
C ASP A 33 0.98 3.37 -9.39
N PRO A 34 -0.30 3.64 -9.70
CA PRO A 34 -1.43 2.93 -9.10
C PRO A 34 -1.49 1.44 -9.48
N MET A 35 -0.80 1.06 -10.57
CA MET A 35 -0.79 -0.28 -11.16
C MET A 35 0.49 -1.07 -10.86
N ILE A 36 1.38 -0.54 -10.00
CA ILE A 36 2.60 -1.23 -9.62
C ILE A 36 2.31 -2.61 -9.01
N SER A 37 3.15 -3.59 -9.36
CA SER A 37 3.08 -4.95 -8.81
C SER A 37 4.32 -5.25 -7.97
N LEU A 38 4.21 -5.18 -6.65
CA LEU A 38 5.26 -5.64 -5.74
C LEU A 38 5.49 -7.15 -5.85
N HIS A 39 4.49 -7.93 -6.25
CA HIS A 39 4.70 -9.33 -6.61
C HIS A 39 5.72 -9.48 -7.76
N ALA A 40 5.56 -8.74 -8.85
CA ALA A 40 6.50 -8.78 -9.97
C ALA A 40 7.89 -8.28 -9.58
N LEU A 41 7.98 -7.21 -8.77
CA LEU A 41 9.26 -6.72 -8.23
C LEU A 41 9.96 -7.76 -7.37
N THR A 42 9.22 -8.45 -6.50
CA THR A 42 9.76 -9.52 -5.66
C THR A 42 10.29 -10.68 -6.51
N ALA A 43 9.50 -11.12 -7.49
CA ALA A 43 9.89 -12.21 -8.40
C ALA A 43 11.15 -11.86 -9.21
N ALA A 44 11.28 -10.60 -9.65
CA ALA A 44 12.46 -10.11 -10.34
C ALA A 44 13.70 -10.08 -9.44
N ALA A 45 13.56 -9.65 -8.19
CA ALA A 45 14.66 -9.61 -7.22
C ALA A 45 15.17 -11.02 -6.84
N GLU A 46 14.27 -11.99 -6.75
CA GLU A 46 14.61 -13.39 -6.46
C GLU A 46 15.51 -13.98 -7.56
N GLY A 47 15.17 -13.80 -8.85
CA GLY A 47 15.99 -14.23 -9.99
C GLY A 47 16.40 -15.73 -9.96
N PRO A 48 17.23 -16.19 -10.91
CA PRO A 48 17.66 -17.59 -10.95
C PRO A 48 18.83 -17.93 -10.02
N SER A 49 19.52 -16.94 -9.44
CA SER A 49 20.69 -17.15 -8.58
C SER A 49 21.01 -15.94 -7.68
N GLY A 50 21.51 -16.24 -6.49
CA GLY A 50 22.03 -15.25 -5.53
C GLY A 50 21.87 -15.74 -4.09
N THR A 51 22.68 -15.21 -3.16
CA THR A 51 22.47 -15.45 -1.72
C THR A 51 21.23 -14.70 -1.22
N ALA A 52 20.74 -15.06 -0.04
CA ALA A 52 19.59 -14.38 0.56
C ALA A 52 19.85 -12.87 0.74
N GLU A 53 21.08 -12.51 1.10
CA GLU A 53 21.53 -11.12 1.25
C GLU A 53 21.56 -10.37 -0.08
N GLU A 54 21.99 -11.02 -1.17
CA GLU A 54 21.99 -10.42 -2.50
C GLU A 54 20.56 -10.17 -3.02
N VAL A 55 19.65 -11.12 -2.78
CA VAL A 55 18.21 -10.97 -3.08
C VAL A 55 17.63 -9.82 -2.25
N ALA A 56 17.90 -9.79 -0.95
CA ALA A 56 17.42 -8.73 -0.05
C ALA A 56 17.92 -7.34 -0.47
N ALA A 57 19.19 -7.21 -0.85
CA ALA A 57 19.78 -5.95 -1.29
C ALA A 57 19.21 -5.48 -2.64
N ARG A 58 18.85 -6.39 -3.56
CA ARG A 58 18.13 -6.04 -4.80
C ARG A 58 16.72 -5.56 -4.49
N LEU A 59 15.98 -6.32 -3.68
CA LEU A 59 14.62 -5.96 -3.31
C LEU A 59 14.54 -4.61 -2.59
N GLU A 60 15.47 -4.36 -1.66
CA GLU A 60 15.61 -3.05 -0.99
C GLU A 60 15.80 -1.92 -2.01
N ARG A 61 16.73 -2.10 -2.96
CA ARG A 61 17.01 -1.11 -4.01
C ARG A 61 15.80 -0.86 -4.90
N ASP A 62 15.15 -1.93 -5.36
CA ASP A 62 14.05 -1.86 -6.30
C ASP A 62 12.86 -1.14 -5.66
N ILE A 63 12.47 -1.52 -4.43
CA ILE A 63 11.40 -0.83 -3.68
C ILE A 63 11.78 0.63 -3.41
N THR A 64 13.01 0.90 -2.97
CA THR A 64 13.47 2.27 -2.67
C THR A 64 13.45 3.15 -3.92
N SER A 65 13.68 2.59 -5.11
CA SER A 65 13.64 3.35 -6.37
C SER A 65 12.23 3.85 -6.74
N HIS A 66 11.19 3.22 -6.18
CA HIS A 66 9.80 3.64 -6.32
C HIS A 66 9.32 4.54 -5.17
N MET A 67 10.18 4.86 -4.20
CA MET A 67 9.86 5.88 -3.20
C MET A 67 9.91 7.28 -3.84
N PRO A 68 8.98 8.19 -3.48
CA PRO A 68 7.97 8.03 -2.44
C PRO A 68 6.62 7.45 -2.88
N GLY A 69 6.46 7.00 -4.12
CA GLY A 69 5.19 6.45 -4.63
C GLY A 69 4.66 5.25 -3.83
N LEU A 70 5.56 4.51 -3.18
CA LEU A 70 5.25 3.37 -2.31
C LEU A 70 5.19 3.70 -0.81
N LEU A 71 5.28 4.96 -0.41
CA LEU A 71 5.38 5.34 1.01
C LEU A 71 4.19 4.90 1.87
N LEU A 72 3.00 4.81 1.27
CA LEU A 72 1.78 4.33 1.94
C LEU A 72 1.46 2.87 1.60
N SER A 73 2.44 2.07 1.17
CA SER A 73 2.27 0.65 0.87
C SER A 73 2.66 -0.24 2.06
N PRO A 74 1.71 -0.89 2.75
CA PRO A 74 2.02 -1.80 3.85
C PRO A 74 2.95 -2.94 3.40
N ARG A 75 2.72 -3.48 2.21
CA ARG A 75 3.54 -4.54 1.64
C ARG A 75 4.95 -4.10 1.29
N ALA A 76 5.16 -2.91 0.72
CA ALA A 76 6.50 -2.43 0.42
C ALA A 76 7.34 -2.34 1.70
N HIS A 77 6.79 -1.76 2.77
CA HIS A 77 7.44 -1.67 4.06
C HIS A 77 7.65 -3.04 4.72
N THR A 78 6.69 -3.98 4.58
CA THR A 78 6.88 -5.36 5.05
C THR A 78 8.05 -6.06 4.34
N LEU A 79 8.20 -5.85 3.03
CA LEU A 79 9.30 -6.40 2.24
C LEU A 79 10.64 -5.74 2.60
N LEU A 80 10.68 -4.41 2.76
CA LEU A 80 11.86 -3.69 3.24
C LEU A 80 12.31 -4.18 4.62
N GLY A 81 11.37 -4.34 5.55
CA GLY A 81 11.68 -4.86 6.89
C GLY A 81 12.28 -6.26 6.87
N ARG A 82 11.77 -7.14 6.00
CA ARG A 82 12.36 -8.47 5.77
C ARG A 82 13.77 -8.38 5.17
N SER A 83 13.96 -7.54 4.15
CA SER A 83 15.28 -7.32 3.54
C SER A 83 16.30 -6.81 4.55
N HIS A 84 15.91 -5.83 5.38
CA HIS A 84 16.78 -5.31 6.43
C HIS A 84 17.15 -6.37 7.46
N ARG A 85 16.21 -7.22 7.90
CA ARG A 85 16.53 -8.35 8.79
C ARG A 85 17.53 -9.31 8.17
N THR A 86 17.34 -9.69 6.90
CA THR A 86 18.29 -10.55 6.18
C THR A 86 19.69 -9.91 6.09
N LEU A 87 19.77 -8.60 5.97
CA LEU A 87 21.02 -7.83 5.92
C LEU A 87 21.60 -7.50 7.30
N GLY A 88 21.01 -7.99 8.40
CA GLY A 88 21.47 -7.73 9.76
C GLY A 88 21.18 -6.31 10.28
N ARG A 89 20.25 -5.58 9.65
CA ARG A 89 19.88 -4.19 9.96
C ARG A 89 18.58 -4.12 10.78
N GLU A 90 18.62 -4.63 12.02
CA GLU A 90 17.42 -4.80 12.85
C GLU A 90 16.68 -3.48 13.15
N ALA A 91 17.42 -2.39 13.39
CA ALA A 91 16.81 -1.09 13.68
C ALA A 91 16.00 -0.55 12.50
N ASP A 92 16.49 -0.75 11.27
CA ASP A 92 15.77 -0.36 10.06
C ASP A 92 14.56 -1.25 9.86
N ALA A 93 14.68 -2.56 10.10
CA ALA A 93 13.55 -3.48 10.01
C ALA A 93 12.39 -3.10 10.95
N VAL A 94 12.69 -2.76 12.21
CA VAL A 94 11.68 -2.32 13.18
C VAL A 94 11.03 -1.00 12.74
N ARG A 95 11.76 -0.10 12.08
CA ARG A 95 11.19 1.13 11.52
C ARG A 95 10.20 0.80 10.41
N GLU A 96 10.59 -0.04 9.46
CA GLU A 96 9.74 -0.46 8.35
C GLU A 96 8.47 -1.18 8.85
N GLU A 97 8.56 -2.02 9.88
CA GLU A 97 7.39 -2.68 10.48
C GLU A 97 6.38 -1.67 11.07
N LYS A 98 6.86 -0.59 11.70
CA LYS A 98 5.98 0.48 12.19
C LYS A 98 5.29 1.22 11.06
N ILE A 99 6.02 1.53 9.99
CA ILE A 99 5.44 2.22 8.83
C ILE A 99 4.43 1.30 8.13
N ALA A 100 4.73 0.00 7.97
CA ALA A 100 3.79 -0.98 7.42
C ALA A 100 2.47 -1.01 8.21
N ALA A 101 2.55 -1.05 9.55
CA ALA A 101 1.37 -1.04 10.41
C ALA A 101 0.54 0.25 10.26
N LEU A 102 1.20 1.41 10.18
CA LEU A 102 0.53 2.71 10.01
C LEU A 102 -0.09 2.88 8.61
N SER A 103 0.57 2.39 7.56
CA SER A 103 0.03 2.35 6.21
C SER A 103 -1.21 1.45 6.15
N PHE A 104 -1.18 0.29 6.81
CA PHE A 104 -2.33 -0.62 6.85
C PHE A 104 -3.49 -0.02 7.65
N ALA A 105 -3.19 0.60 8.79
CA ALA A 105 -4.19 1.33 9.57
C ALA A 105 -4.82 2.47 8.75
N GLY A 106 -4.05 3.14 7.89
CA GLY A 106 -4.55 4.17 6.98
C GLY A 106 -5.48 3.64 5.88
N ILE A 107 -5.26 2.43 5.37
CA ILE A 107 -6.18 1.79 4.41
C ILE A 107 -7.50 1.41 5.09
N ARG A 108 -7.41 0.84 6.29
CA ARG A 108 -8.57 0.45 7.10
C ARG A 108 -9.37 1.68 7.53
N GLY A 109 -8.69 2.74 7.96
CA GLY A 109 -9.28 3.99 8.43
C GLY A 109 -10.45 3.74 9.39
N GLU A 110 -11.53 4.49 9.18
CA GLU A 110 -12.83 4.24 9.81
C GLU A 110 -13.75 3.36 8.93
N GLY A 111 -13.28 2.93 7.75
CA GLY A 111 -14.02 2.08 6.84
C GLY A 111 -14.18 0.65 7.35
N ASP A 112 -15.31 0.03 7.03
CA ASP A 112 -15.53 -1.40 7.28
C ASP A 112 -15.45 -2.25 6.00
N GLY A 113 -15.28 -1.60 4.84
CA GLY A 113 -15.24 -2.23 3.53
C GLY A 113 -16.62 -2.47 2.93
N GLY A 114 -17.70 -2.01 3.56
CA GLY A 114 -19.03 -2.00 2.97
C GLY A 114 -19.22 -0.82 2.00
N GLU A 115 -20.32 -0.83 1.25
CA GLU A 115 -20.66 0.24 0.30
C GLU A 115 -20.74 1.62 0.96
N ALA A 116 -21.28 1.70 2.18
CA ALA A 116 -21.42 2.96 2.92
C ALA A 116 -20.11 3.48 3.53
N ALA A 117 -19.13 2.59 3.75
CA ALA A 117 -17.85 2.90 4.39
C ALA A 117 -16.73 2.06 3.76
N PRO A 118 -16.42 2.29 2.46
CA PRO A 118 -15.46 1.51 1.71
C PRO A 118 -14.04 1.73 2.24
N PHE A 119 -13.15 0.77 2.00
CA PHE A 119 -11.72 1.00 2.22
C PHE A 119 -11.18 1.96 1.15
N GLU A 120 -10.26 2.84 1.52
CA GLU A 120 -9.67 3.78 0.59
C GLU A 120 -8.25 3.35 0.24
N VAL A 121 -8.00 3.15 -1.05
CA VAL A 121 -6.74 2.58 -1.54
C VAL A 121 -6.06 3.51 -2.52
N LEU A 122 -4.72 3.49 -2.49
CA LEU A 122 -3.89 4.26 -3.42
C LEU A 122 -3.48 3.40 -4.59
N ARG A 123 -3.40 2.09 -4.45
CA ARG A 123 -2.97 1.17 -5.51
C ARG A 123 -3.88 -0.05 -5.50
N VAL A 124 -3.99 -0.71 -6.65
CA VAL A 124 -4.70 -1.99 -6.75
C VAL A 124 -4.11 -3.02 -5.78
N GLU A 125 -2.80 -3.01 -5.55
CA GLU A 125 -2.17 -3.94 -4.60
C GLU A 125 -2.59 -3.75 -3.13
N ASP A 126 -3.06 -2.55 -2.74
CA ASP A 126 -3.52 -2.31 -1.36
C ASP A 126 -4.77 -3.14 -1.03
N GLU A 127 -5.61 -3.43 -2.02
CA GLU A 127 -6.80 -4.29 -1.89
C GLU A 127 -6.40 -5.72 -1.48
N TYR A 128 -5.38 -6.25 -2.16
CA TYR A 128 -4.83 -7.58 -1.88
C TYR A 128 -4.11 -7.64 -0.54
N ASP A 129 -3.53 -6.54 -0.07
CA ASP A 129 -3.02 -6.44 1.29
C ASP A 129 -4.17 -6.62 2.30
N VAL A 130 -5.31 -5.94 2.12
CA VAL A 130 -6.49 -6.12 2.99
C VAL A 130 -6.95 -7.58 3.05
N PHE A 131 -7.03 -8.27 1.90
CA PHE A 131 -7.40 -9.69 1.89
C PHE A 131 -6.36 -10.57 2.57
N SER A 132 -5.08 -10.34 2.31
CA SER A 132 -3.98 -11.12 2.87
C SER A 132 -3.93 -11.01 4.40
N TYR A 133 -4.07 -9.79 4.92
CA TYR A 133 -4.11 -9.53 6.37
C TYR A 133 -5.38 -10.08 7.03
N SER A 134 -6.53 -10.00 6.34
CA SER A 134 -7.83 -10.43 6.88
C SER A 134 -8.11 -11.92 6.64
N ARG A 135 -7.24 -12.63 5.92
CA ARG A 135 -7.42 -14.03 5.47
C ARG A 135 -8.72 -14.26 4.71
N LEU A 136 -9.16 -13.24 3.98
CA LEU A 136 -10.34 -13.29 3.13
C LEU A 136 -9.94 -13.74 1.72
N ARG A 137 -10.87 -14.36 1.00
CA ARG A 137 -10.66 -14.85 -0.36
C ARG A 137 -11.68 -14.23 -1.30
N PRO A 138 -11.27 -13.32 -2.20
CA PRO A 138 -12.14 -12.82 -3.25
C PRO A 138 -12.33 -13.93 -4.31
N THR A 139 -13.55 -14.03 -4.83
CA THR A 139 -13.97 -14.98 -5.87
C THR A 139 -14.40 -14.28 -7.16
N GLY A 140 -14.69 -12.98 -7.08
CA GLY A 140 -15.02 -12.13 -8.22
C GLY A 140 -14.67 -10.68 -7.92
N GLN A 141 -14.51 -9.89 -8.97
CA GLN A 141 -14.15 -8.48 -8.90
C GLN A 141 -14.91 -7.73 -10.00
N VAL A 142 -15.47 -6.57 -9.67
CA VAL A 142 -16.13 -5.68 -10.62
C VAL A 142 -15.83 -4.22 -10.30
N LEU A 143 -15.49 -3.45 -11.33
CA LEU A 143 -15.39 -2.00 -11.24
C LEU A 143 -16.80 -1.38 -11.27
N ARG A 144 -17.15 -0.59 -10.26
CA ARG A 144 -18.37 0.22 -10.20
C ARG A 144 -18.01 1.70 -10.23
N GLU A 145 -18.47 2.40 -11.26
CA GLU A 145 -18.36 3.86 -11.35
C GLU A 145 -19.68 4.48 -10.86
N THR A 146 -19.57 5.47 -9.97
CA THR A 146 -20.71 6.17 -9.36
C THR A 146 -20.45 7.66 -9.33
N ASP A 147 -21.47 8.45 -8.94
CA ASP A 147 -21.30 9.90 -8.71
C ASP A 147 -20.31 10.21 -7.56
N HIS A 148 -19.95 9.21 -6.75
CA HIS A 148 -19.05 9.35 -5.60
C HIS A 148 -17.62 8.85 -5.86
N GLY A 149 -17.32 8.44 -7.10
CA GLY A 149 -16.00 7.96 -7.51
C GLY A 149 -16.03 6.57 -8.12
N ALA A 150 -14.83 6.02 -8.33
CA ALA A 150 -14.64 4.66 -8.83
C ALA A 150 -14.34 3.69 -7.69
N PHE A 151 -15.06 2.57 -7.68
CA PHE A 151 -14.95 1.53 -6.68
C PHE A 151 -14.61 0.21 -7.32
N ASP A 152 -13.61 -0.47 -6.76
CA ASP A 152 -13.42 -1.88 -7.04
C ASP A 152 -14.13 -2.71 -6.00
N VAL A 153 -15.03 -3.60 -6.45
CA VAL A 153 -15.91 -4.37 -5.58
C VAL A 153 -15.59 -5.85 -5.74
N HIS A 154 -15.11 -6.45 -4.66
CA HIS A 154 -14.78 -7.86 -4.60
C HIS A 154 -15.88 -8.66 -3.92
N THR A 155 -16.25 -9.79 -4.51
CA THR A 155 -17.20 -10.75 -3.92
C THR A 155 -16.43 -11.86 -3.20
N LEU A 156 -16.71 -12.10 -1.93
CA LEU A 156 -16.10 -13.19 -1.14
C LEU A 156 -16.81 -14.54 -1.39
N GLU A 157 -16.22 -15.63 -0.91
CA GLU A 157 -16.78 -16.99 -1.03
C GLU A 157 -18.20 -17.13 -0.46
N ASP A 158 -18.56 -16.32 0.55
CA ASP A 158 -19.89 -16.31 1.18
C ASP A 158 -20.88 -15.34 0.51
N GLY A 159 -20.47 -14.67 -0.58
CA GLY A 159 -21.27 -13.68 -1.31
C GLY A 159 -21.19 -12.26 -0.75
N THR A 160 -20.47 -12.02 0.36
CA THR A 160 -20.25 -10.66 0.89
C THR A 160 -19.45 -9.82 -0.11
N GLU A 161 -19.81 -8.54 -0.26
CA GLU A 161 -19.05 -7.59 -1.07
C GLU A 161 -18.11 -6.76 -0.19
N VAL A 162 -16.86 -6.59 -0.64
CA VAL A 162 -15.88 -5.67 -0.08
C VAL A 162 -15.59 -4.59 -1.10
N TRP A 163 -15.77 -3.33 -0.70
CA TRP A 163 -15.68 -2.15 -1.54
C TRP A 163 -14.39 -1.39 -1.26
N PHE A 164 -13.67 -1.10 -2.34
CA PHE A 164 -12.43 -0.32 -2.32
C PHE A 164 -12.60 0.91 -3.19
N ARG A 165 -12.49 2.10 -2.59
CA ARG A 165 -12.46 3.37 -3.34
C ARG A 165 -11.08 3.59 -3.94
N LEU A 166 -11.03 3.77 -5.26
CA LEU A 166 -9.80 3.97 -6.02
C LEU A 166 -9.45 5.46 -6.08
N LEU A 167 -8.77 5.99 -5.05
CA LEU A 167 -8.50 7.43 -4.90
C LEU A 167 -7.78 8.06 -6.11
N TRP A 168 -6.98 7.28 -6.82
CA TRP A 168 -6.22 7.72 -7.99
C TRP A 168 -7.06 7.94 -9.24
N ARG A 169 -8.25 7.34 -9.32
CA ARG A 169 -9.20 7.59 -10.41
C ARG A 169 -9.99 8.89 -10.17
N ASP A 170 -10.10 9.31 -8.92
CA ASP A 170 -10.72 10.58 -8.54
C ASP A 170 -9.77 11.78 -8.75
N ALA A 171 -8.46 11.55 -8.68
CA ALA A 171 -7.44 12.61 -8.86
C ALA A 171 -7.29 13.11 -10.31
N GLY A 172 -7.87 12.41 -11.29
CA GLY A 172 -7.77 12.74 -12.73
C GLY A 172 -8.98 13.48 -13.32
N THR A 173 -10.00 13.81 -12.53
CA THR A 173 -11.24 14.46 -12.98
C THR A 173 -11.34 15.95 -12.63
N GLY A 174 -10.22 16.57 -12.25
CA GLY A 174 -10.11 18.02 -11.96
C GLY A 174 -9.58 18.86 -13.13
#